data_AF-A0A7W0Y9Z7-F1
#
_entry.id   AF-A0A7W0Y9Z7-F1
#
_cell.length_a   1.000
_cell.length_b   1.000
_cell.length_c   1.000
_cell.angle_alpha   90.00
_cell.angle_beta   90.00
_cell.angle_gamma   90.00
#
_symmetry.space_group_name_H-M   'P 1'
#
loop_
_entity.id
_entity.type
_entity.pdbx_description
1 polymer ?
#
loop_
_entity_poly.entity_id
_entity_poly.type
_entity_poly.pdbx_seq_one_letter_code
_entity_poly.pdbx_strand_id
1 'polypeptide(L)'
;MISPELDLRDLDARHWTNWWHLLVPPRVLAQPRWALVVLDGQTPIKVIIAGAGARGAIEPPALPPITRSLEAWATLLDVAAVIAIERGVIAELSAEIEAQLSLAQDYAEQGLIVLRALKRRANHGVWSEPPLLDLLPTPSYEAIQRTFDLLVPDRSALVAYVIDDDRGRIHSSIIAVKQDGDITRAATHRAIADLVPEVGFARDWGKGYKRVLAAVEERFAKPSVAVFLERATVLRIVTGPGDQLPRELNSRNVVID
;
A
#
# COMPACT_ATOMS: atom_id res chain seq x y z
N MET A 1 -0.50 12.90 11.05
CA MET A 1 -0.52 12.78 9.58
C MET A 1 -1.92 12.70 8.94
N ILE A 2 -2.95 12.17 9.63
CA ILE A 2 -4.37 12.19 9.17
C ILE A 2 -5.23 12.72 10.31
N SER A 3 -6.05 13.73 10.05
CA SER A 3 -6.91 14.33 11.06
C SER A 3 -8.02 13.37 11.52
N PRO A 4 -8.40 13.36 12.81
CA PRO A 4 -9.58 12.64 13.29
C PRO A 4 -10.89 13.17 12.68
N GLU A 5 -10.87 14.40 12.15
CA GLU A 5 -12.00 15.06 11.50
C GLU A 5 -11.88 15.04 9.96
N LEU A 6 -11.19 14.03 9.41
CA LEU A 6 -10.95 13.90 7.98
C LEU A 6 -12.25 14.02 7.16
N ASP A 7 -12.33 15.07 6.36
CA ASP A 7 -13.44 15.32 5.44
C ASP A 7 -13.21 14.53 4.14
N LEU A 8 -13.97 13.44 3.99
CA LEU A 8 -13.96 12.59 2.80
C LEU A 8 -15.09 12.99 1.86
N ARG A 9 -14.76 13.59 0.71
CA ARG A 9 -15.75 14.01 -0.29
C ARG A 9 -15.37 13.54 -1.68
N ASP A 10 -16.40 13.34 -2.51
CA ASP A 10 -16.24 12.99 -3.92
C ASP A 10 -15.29 11.81 -4.13
N LEU A 11 -15.41 10.79 -3.26
CA LEU A 11 -14.63 9.58 -3.38
C LEU A 11 -15.20 8.67 -4.46
N ASP A 12 -14.31 8.13 -5.28
CA ASP A 12 -14.59 6.96 -6.11
C ASP A 12 -13.97 5.73 -5.44
N ALA A 13 -14.82 4.80 -5.00
CA ALA A 13 -14.40 3.57 -4.31
C ALA A 13 -13.46 2.70 -5.17
N ARG A 14 -13.53 2.83 -6.51
CA ARG A 14 -12.59 2.17 -7.43
C ARG A 14 -11.17 2.66 -7.20
N HIS A 15 -10.96 3.97 -7.04
CA HIS A 15 -9.62 4.53 -6.87
C HIS A 15 -9.01 4.06 -5.55
N TRP A 16 -9.80 4.05 -4.48
CA TRP A 16 -9.32 3.55 -3.19
C TRP A 16 -8.92 2.07 -3.25
N THR A 17 -9.79 1.23 -3.81
CA THR A 17 -9.50 -0.20 -4.04
C THR A 17 -8.25 -0.40 -4.89
N ASN A 18 -8.07 0.42 -5.92
CA ASN A 18 -6.92 0.35 -6.81
C ASN A 18 -5.62 0.78 -6.13
N TRP A 19 -5.63 1.80 -5.25
CA TRP A 19 -4.47 2.13 -4.42
C TRP A 19 -4.03 0.94 -3.57
N TRP A 20 -4.98 0.23 -2.97
CA TRP A 20 -4.67 -0.98 -2.22
C TRP A 20 -4.06 -2.07 -3.12
N HIS A 21 -4.63 -2.30 -4.30
CA HIS A 21 -4.10 -3.27 -5.25
C HIS A 21 -2.67 -2.97 -5.72
N LEU A 22 -2.25 -1.71 -5.77
CA LEU A 22 -0.87 -1.35 -6.12
C LEU A 22 0.16 -1.83 -5.08
N LEU A 23 -0.27 -2.05 -3.83
CA LEU A 23 0.57 -2.55 -2.74
C LEU A 23 0.56 -4.08 -2.63
N VAL A 24 -0.33 -4.75 -3.37
CA VAL A 24 -0.50 -6.20 -3.33
C VAL A 24 0.24 -6.84 -4.51
N PRO A 25 1.10 -7.84 -4.29
CA PRO A 25 1.83 -8.48 -5.39
C PRO A 25 0.88 -9.06 -6.46
N PRO A 26 1.21 -8.93 -7.77
CA PRO A 26 0.30 -9.28 -8.85
C PRO A 26 -0.28 -10.70 -8.79
N ARG A 27 0.50 -11.67 -8.32
CA ARG A 27 0.02 -13.05 -8.17
C ARG A 27 -1.10 -13.19 -7.14
N VAL A 28 -1.07 -12.39 -6.07
CA VAL A 28 -2.10 -12.37 -5.02
C VAL A 28 -3.39 -11.72 -5.54
N LEU A 29 -3.27 -10.75 -6.45
CA LEU A 29 -4.43 -10.19 -7.15
C LEU A 29 -5.06 -11.18 -8.14
N ALA A 30 -4.22 -11.91 -8.89
CA ALA A 30 -4.68 -12.87 -9.90
C ALA A 30 -5.42 -14.08 -9.26
N GLN A 31 -4.98 -14.50 -8.08
CA GLN A 31 -5.62 -15.55 -7.28
C GLN A 31 -5.74 -15.04 -5.85
N PRO A 32 -6.87 -14.39 -5.48
CA PRO A 32 -7.07 -13.80 -4.15
C PRO A 32 -7.42 -14.89 -3.12
N ARG A 33 -6.57 -15.91 -3.03
CA ARG A 33 -6.59 -16.99 -2.05
C ARG A 33 -5.27 -16.96 -1.31
N TRP A 34 -5.34 -16.98 0.01
CA TRP A 34 -4.17 -16.97 0.87
C TRP A 34 -4.34 -17.96 2.02
N ALA A 35 -3.23 -18.39 2.59
CA ALA A 35 -3.19 -19.29 3.73
C ALA A 35 -2.52 -18.64 4.93
N LEU A 36 -3.12 -18.78 6.11
CA LEU A 36 -2.44 -18.61 7.40
C LEU A 36 -2.14 -19.98 7.96
N VAL A 37 -0.85 -20.26 8.20
CA VAL A 37 -0.37 -21.51 8.78
C VAL A 37 0.18 -21.22 10.17
N VAL A 38 -0.39 -21.87 11.19
CA VAL A 38 0.13 -21.82 12.55
C VAL A 38 1.02 -23.03 12.77
N LEU A 39 2.20 -22.79 13.34
CA LEU A 39 3.23 -23.79 13.55
C LEU A 39 3.45 -24.05 15.05
N ASP A 40 3.80 -25.28 15.39
CA ASP A 40 4.44 -25.63 16.65
C ASP A 40 5.86 -26.15 16.34
N GLY A 41 6.86 -25.30 16.59
CA GLY A 41 8.18 -25.44 15.99
C GLY A 41 8.10 -25.40 14.46
N GLN A 42 8.51 -26.49 13.80
CA GLN A 42 8.47 -26.62 12.34
C GLN A 42 7.24 -27.39 11.84
N THR A 43 6.34 -27.78 12.74
CA THR A 43 5.19 -28.62 12.42
C THR A 43 3.94 -27.76 12.26
N PRO A 44 3.25 -27.78 11.10
CA PRO A 44 1.95 -27.14 10.95
C PRO A 44 0.90 -27.78 11.86
N ILE A 45 0.28 -26.98 12.72
CA ILE A 45 -0.81 -27.40 13.61
C ILE A 45 -2.17 -26.86 13.17
N LYS A 46 -2.19 -25.79 12.37
CA LYS A 46 -3.42 -25.24 11.81
C LYS A 46 -3.15 -24.60 10.46
N VAL A 47 -4.04 -24.85 9.50
CA VAL A 47 -4.04 -24.12 8.23
C VAL A 47 -5.43 -23.51 8.04
N ILE A 48 -5.45 -22.21 7.72
CA ILE A 48 -6.66 -21.47 7.39
C ILE A 48 -6.48 -20.95 5.98
N ILE A 49 -7.31 -21.40 5.06
CA ILE A 49 -7.38 -20.84 3.71
C ILE A 49 -8.51 -19.82 3.70
N ALA A 50 -8.22 -18.62 3.23
CA ALA A 50 -9.17 -17.53 3.08
C ALA A 50 -9.11 -16.95 1.66
N GLY A 51 -10.18 -16.23 1.27
CA GLY A 51 -10.34 -15.69 -0.08
C GLY A 51 -11.46 -16.34 -0.89
N ALA A 52 -11.47 -16.08 -2.20
CA ALA A 52 -12.52 -16.58 -3.09
C ALA A 52 -12.58 -18.12 -3.10
N GLY A 53 -13.76 -18.69 -2.82
CA GLY A 53 -13.97 -20.14 -2.76
C GLY A 53 -13.24 -20.84 -1.61
N ALA A 54 -12.83 -20.10 -0.57
CA ALA A 54 -12.07 -20.64 0.53
C ALA A 54 -12.87 -21.65 1.38
N ARG A 55 -12.14 -22.68 1.84
CA ARG A 55 -12.67 -23.75 2.70
C ARG A 55 -12.62 -23.41 4.19
N GLY A 56 -12.04 -22.26 4.55
CA GLY A 56 -11.79 -21.87 5.94
C GLY A 56 -10.67 -22.70 6.56
N ALA A 57 -10.85 -23.07 7.82
CA ALA A 57 -9.92 -23.92 8.54
C ALA A 57 -9.90 -25.34 7.95
N ILE A 58 -8.71 -25.86 7.65
CA ILE A 58 -8.50 -27.23 7.20
C ILE A 58 -7.53 -27.95 8.13
N GLU A 59 -7.54 -29.28 8.07
CA GLU A 59 -6.47 -30.09 8.67
C GLU A 59 -5.16 -29.81 7.94
N PRO A 60 -4.03 -29.64 8.65
CA PRO A 60 -2.76 -29.39 8.00
C PRO A 60 -2.36 -30.57 7.10
N PRO A 61 -2.12 -30.34 5.80
CA PRO A 61 -1.58 -31.38 4.94
C PRO A 61 -0.11 -31.64 5.32
N ALA A 62 0.46 -32.71 4.78
CA ALA A 62 1.90 -32.96 4.88
C ALA A 62 2.67 -31.87 4.09
N LEU A 63 3.05 -30.80 4.78
CA LEU A 63 3.85 -29.72 4.22
C LEU A 63 5.34 -30.00 4.43
N PRO A 64 6.19 -29.65 3.44
CA PRO A 64 7.63 -29.79 3.59
C PRO A 64 8.16 -28.86 4.69
N PRO A 65 9.32 -29.16 5.31
CA PRO A 65 9.94 -28.27 6.29
C PRO A 65 10.11 -26.85 5.78
N ILE A 66 9.99 -25.86 6.66
CA ILE A 66 10.16 -24.46 6.27
C ILE A 66 11.62 -24.21 5.91
N THR A 67 11.82 -23.62 4.74
CA THR A 67 13.12 -23.10 4.31
C THR A 67 13.08 -21.57 4.36
N ARG A 68 13.97 -20.88 3.64
CA ARG A 68 13.87 -19.41 3.48
C ARG A 68 12.66 -18.95 2.65
N SER A 69 11.93 -19.87 2.02
CA SER A 69 10.74 -19.58 1.21
C SER A 69 9.60 -20.55 1.52
N LEU A 70 8.36 -20.06 1.45
CA LEU A 70 7.14 -20.87 1.54
C LEU A 70 6.52 -21.15 0.17
N GLU A 71 7.26 -20.98 -0.93
CA GLU A 71 6.74 -21.14 -2.30
C GLU A 71 6.13 -22.52 -2.52
N ALA A 72 6.81 -23.58 -2.06
CA ALA A 72 6.28 -24.94 -2.13
C ALA A 72 4.95 -25.09 -1.39
N TRP A 73 4.74 -24.36 -0.29
CA TRP A 73 3.48 -24.39 0.46
C TRP A 73 2.38 -23.67 -0.31
N ALA A 74 2.68 -22.54 -0.94
CA ALA A 74 1.74 -21.80 -1.78
C ALA A 74 1.23 -22.69 -2.92
N THR A 75 2.12 -23.43 -3.58
CA THR A 75 1.76 -24.39 -4.63
C THR A 75 0.93 -25.56 -4.09
N LEU A 76 1.34 -26.19 -2.99
CA LEU A 76 0.63 -27.34 -2.41
C LEU A 76 -0.78 -26.99 -1.90
N LEU A 77 -0.94 -25.79 -1.34
CA LEU A 77 -2.22 -25.29 -0.82
C LEU A 77 -3.10 -24.65 -1.90
N ASP A 78 -2.58 -24.47 -3.12
CA ASP A 78 -3.24 -23.77 -4.21
C ASP A 78 -3.70 -22.36 -3.78
N VAL A 79 -2.73 -21.58 -3.29
CA VAL A 79 -2.91 -20.21 -2.83
C VAL A 79 -1.81 -19.31 -3.40
N ALA A 80 -2.10 -18.02 -3.57
CA ALA A 80 -1.12 -17.07 -4.09
C ALA A 80 -0.21 -16.48 -2.99
N ALA A 81 -0.65 -16.58 -1.74
CA ALA A 81 0.11 -16.14 -0.58
C ALA A 81 0.00 -17.10 0.60
N VAL A 82 1.08 -17.22 1.37
CA VAL A 82 1.15 -17.97 2.61
C VAL A 82 1.80 -17.10 3.67
N ILE A 83 1.18 -17.02 4.85
CA ILE A 83 1.79 -16.47 6.05
C ILE A 83 1.91 -17.63 7.03
N ALA A 84 3.12 -17.94 7.46
CA ALA A 84 3.38 -18.93 8.49
C ALA A 84 3.83 -18.24 9.78
N ILE A 85 3.24 -18.61 10.91
CA ILE A 85 3.54 -18.02 12.22
C ILE A 85 3.70 -19.12 13.27
N GLU A 86 4.79 -19.07 14.03
CA GLU A 86 4.99 -19.92 15.20
C GLU A 86 4.02 -19.53 16.31
N ARG A 87 3.37 -20.53 16.90
CA ARG A 87 2.41 -20.37 17.99
C ARG A 87 2.99 -19.58 19.15
N GLY A 88 4.25 -19.84 19.53
CA GLY A 88 4.95 -19.12 20.59
C GLY A 88 5.13 -17.63 20.28
N VAL A 89 5.35 -17.30 19.01
CA VAL A 89 5.54 -15.93 18.55
C VAL A 89 4.24 -15.12 18.54
N ILE A 90 3.07 -15.75 18.39
CA ILE A 90 1.78 -15.03 18.41
C ILE A 90 1.62 -14.22 19.69
N ALA A 91 1.82 -14.85 20.86
CA ALA A 91 1.66 -14.18 22.14
C ALA A 91 2.70 -13.09 22.37
N GLU A 92 3.96 -13.35 22.01
CA GLU A 92 5.04 -12.37 22.10
C GLU A 92 4.78 -11.16 21.20
N LEU A 93 4.33 -11.39 19.97
CA LEU A 93 4.01 -10.35 19.00
C LEU A 93 2.84 -9.50 19.48
N SER A 94 1.77 -10.12 20.00
CA SER A 94 0.64 -9.40 20.59
C SER A 94 1.09 -8.52 21.76
N ALA A 95 1.87 -9.07 22.70
CA ALA A 95 2.37 -8.31 23.84
C ALA A 95 3.29 -7.15 23.42
N GLU A 96 4.17 -7.37 22.43
CA GLU A 96 5.06 -6.34 21.89
C GLU A 96 4.30 -5.19 21.21
N ILE A 97 3.25 -5.52 20.46
CA ILE A 97 2.37 -4.53 19.81
C ILE A 97 1.58 -3.76 20.87
N GLU A 98 0.90 -4.47 21.78
CA GLU A 98 0.09 -3.85 22.84
C GLU A 98 0.90 -2.93 23.76
N ALA A 99 2.14 -3.29 24.08
CA ALA A 99 3.02 -2.47 24.92
C ALA A 99 3.44 -1.15 24.25
N GLN A 100 3.39 -1.07 22.91
CA GLN A 100 3.79 0.12 22.14
C GLN A 100 2.61 0.95 21.65
N LEU A 101 1.42 0.34 21.52
CA LEU A 101 0.23 1.05 21.07
C LEU A 101 -0.30 2.02 22.14
N SER A 102 -0.70 3.20 21.69
CA SER A 102 -1.33 4.22 22.52
C SER A 102 -2.48 4.87 21.77
N LEU A 103 -3.52 5.27 22.51
CA LEU A 103 -4.67 6.00 21.96
C LEU A 103 -4.29 7.40 21.44
N ALA A 104 -3.14 7.94 21.86
CA ALA A 104 -2.64 9.22 21.38
C ALA A 104 -1.90 9.14 20.03
N GLN A 105 -1.61 7.92 19.55
CA GLN A 105 -0.90 7.71 18.29
C GLN A 105 -1.86 7.80 17.11
N ASP A 106 -1.38 8.34 15.99
CA ASP A 106 -2.13 8.27 14.75
C ASP A 106 -2.10 6.86 14.12
N TYR A 107 -3.05 6.57 13.23
CA TYR A 107 -3.16 5.25 12.61
C TYR A 107 -1.91 4.83 11.80
N ALA A 108 -1.15 5.80 11.26
CA ALA A 108 0.06 5.49 10.52
C ALA A 108 1.18 5.06 11.47
N GLU A 109 1.32 5.72 12.61
CA GLU A 109 2.24 5.33 13.67
C GLU A 109 1.90 3.92 14.19
N GLN A 110 0.62 3.65 14.47
CA GLN A 110 0.16 2.31 14.89
C GLN A 110 0.49 1.25 13.83
N GLY A 111 0.26 1.53 12.55
CA GLY A 111 0.61 0.62 11.46
C GLY A 111 2.12 0.34 11.36
N LEU A 112 2.96 1.35 11.57
CA LEU A 112 4.41 1.19 11.59
C LEU A 112 4.90 0.39 12.80
N ILE A 113 4.25 0.52 13.96
CA ILE A 113 4.54 -0.30 15.15
C ILE A 113 4.30 -1.77 14.82
N VAL A 114 3.12 -2.10 14.27
CA VAL A 114 2.78 -3.47 13.87
C VAL A 114 3.76 -4.01 12.82
N LEU A 115 4.06 -3.22 11.79
CA LEU A 115 5.01 -3.63 10.74
C LEU A 115 6.42 -3.87 11.30
N ARG A 116 6.91 -3.02 12.21
CA ARG A 116 8.22 -3.22 12.85
C ARG A 116 8.25 -4.47 13.70
N ALA A 117 7.21 -4.72 14.50
CA ALA A 117 7.11 -5.93 15.32
C ALA A 117 7.13 -7.19 14.45
N LEU A 118 6.35 -7.21 13.35
CA LEU A 118 6.35 -8.29 12.37
C LEU A 118 7.73 -8.46 11.70
N LYS A 119 8.38 -7.38 11.27
CA LYS A 119 9.70 -7.43 10.63
C LYS A 119 10.80 -7.94 11.56
N ARG A 120 10.76 -7.64 12.87
CA ARG A 120 11.73 -8.19 13.84
C ARG A 120 11.65 -9.72 13.94
N ARG A 121 10.49 -10.30 13.62
CA ARG A 121 10.23 -11.74 13.61
C ARG A 121 10.28 -12.35 12.21
N ALA A 122 10.57 -11.55 11.18
CA ALA A 122 10.71 -12.04 9.82
C ALA A 122 11.84 -13.07 9.76
N ASN A 123 11.54 -14.24 9.18
CA ASN A 123 12.40 -15.41 9.14
C ASN A 123 12.76 -16.03 10.50
N HIS A 124 12.20 -15.52 11.61
CA HIS A 124 12.43 -15.95 12.99
C HIS A 124 11.09 -16.10 13.72
N GLY A 125 10.27 -17.03 13.22
CA GLY A 125 8.93 -17.32 13.75
C GLY A 125 7.78 -16.70 12.96
N VAL A 126 8.06 -15.80 12.02
CA VAL A 126 7.10 -15.33 11.00
C VAL A 126 7.74 -15.43 9.62
N TRP A 127 7.06 -16.09 8.70
CA TRP A 127 7.46 -16.20 7.29
C TRP A 127 6.29 -15.80 6.40
N SER A 128 6.59 -15.18 5.27
CA SER A 128 5.60 -14.81 4.27
C SER A 128 6.09 -15.19 2.89
N GLU A 129 5.18 -15.70 2.07
CA GLU A 129 5.37 -15.88 0.64
C GLU A 129 4.21 -15.19 -0.08
N PRO A 130 4.42 -14.12 -0.87
CA PRO A 130 5.72 -13.53 -1.21
C PRO A 130 6.43 -12.99 0.04
N PRO A 131 7.73 -12.68 -0.01
CA PRO A 131 8.48 -12.12 1.11
C PRO A 131 8.08 -10.66 1.40
N LEU A 132 6.80 -10.43 1.72
CA LEU A 132 6.18 -9.13 1.94
C LEU A 132 6.90 -8.34 3.03
N LEU A 133 7.34 -9.03 4.09
CA LEU A 133 8.06 -8.40 5.19
C LEU A 133 9.44 -7.91 4.77
N ASP A 134 10.06 -8.48 3.74
CA ASP A 134 11.37 -8.03 3.25
C ASP A 134 11.22 -6.82 2.31
N LEU A 135 10.11 -6.74 1.58
CA LEU A 135 9.86 -5.68 0.58
C LEU A 135 9.58 -4.30 1.21
N LEU A 136 8.95 -4.25 2.39
CA LEU A 136 8.49 -2.99 2.96
C LEU A 136 9.57 -2.33 3.83
N PRO A 137 10.03 -1.10 3.55
CA PRO A 137 10.90 -0.38 4.47
C PRO A 137 10.17 -0.07 5.78
N THR A 138 10.91 0.07 6.88
CA THR A 138 10.36 0.45 8.20
C THR A 138 11.02 1.70 8.75
N PRO A 139 10.84 2.86 8.09
CA PRO A 139 11.33 4.13 8.63
C PRO A 139 10.67 4.45 9.97
N SER A 140 11.30 5.33 10.76
CA SER A 140 10.67 5.87 11.97
C SER A 140 9.43 6.72 11.60
N TYR A 141 8.44 6.78 12.49
CA TYR A 141 7.28 7.65 12.27
C TYR A 141 7.72 9.11 12.12
N GLU A 142 8.64 9.55 12.99
CA GLU A 142 9.23 10.89 12.92
C GLU A 142 9.91 11.17 11.57
N ALA A 143 10.62 10.20 10.98
CA ALA A 143 11.24 10.37 9.67
C ALA A 143 10.18 10.51 8.57
N ILE A 144 9.11 9.72 8.62
CA ILE A 144 7.98 9.85 7.68
C ILE A 144 7.32 11.21 7.85
N GLN A 145 6.93 11.57 9.07
CA GLN A 145 6.23 12.83 9.37
C GLN A 145 7.08 14.03 8.96
N ARG A 146 8.37 14.06 9.31
CA ARG A 146 9.29 15.14 8.90
C ARG A 146 9.43 15.25 7.38
N THR A 147 9.52 14.11 6.69
CA THR A 147 9.59 14.10 5.22
C THR A 147 8.28 14.58 4.60
N PHE A 148 7.15 14.15 5.17
CA PHE A 148 5.83 14.57 4.76
C PHE A 148 5.63 16.07 4.97
N ASP A 149 6.01 16.61 6.12
CA ASP A 149 5.93 18.05 6.41
C ASP A 149 6.84 18.90 5.52
N LEU A 150 7.98 18.36 5.12
CA LEU A 150 8.91 19.01 4.19
C LEU A 150 8.32 19.07 2.77
N LEU A 151 7.72 17.97 2.32
CA LEU A 151 7.17 17.83 0.96
C LEU A 151 5.78 18.47 0.83
N VAL A 152 5.00 18.44 1.91
CA VAL A 152 3.62 18.93 1.97
C VAL A 152 3.53 19.95 3.11
N PRO A 153 3.79 21.23 2.83
CA PRO A 153 3.57 22.30 3.78
C PRO A 153 2.10 22.40 4.19
N ASP A 154 1.82 23.06 5.30
CA ASP A 154 0.42 23.33 5.66
C ASP A 154 -0.26 24.25 4.64
N ARG A 155 -1.56 24.05 4.47
CA ARG A 155 -2.43 24.76 3.52
C ARG A 155 -2.05 24.49 2.05
N SER A 156 -1.39 23.35 1.78
CA SER A 156 -1.14 22.84 0.44
C SER A 156 -1.89 21.54 0.17
N ALA A 157 -1.87 21.11 -1.09
CA ALA A 157 -2.38 19.82 -1.51
C ALA A 157 -1.24 18.87 -1.93
N LEU A 158 -1.39 17.59 -1.61
CA LEU A 158 -0.71 16.48 -2.25
C LEU A 158 -1.63 15.87 -3.29
N VAL A 159 -1.07 15.60 -4.48
CA VAL A 159 -1.79 15.02 -5.60
C VAL A 159 -1.06 13.78 -6.09
N ALA A 160 -1.76 12.66 -6.26
CA ALA A 160 -1.17 11.48 -6.88
C ALA A 160 -2.16 10.83 -7.83
N TYR A 161 -1.70 10.50 -9.03
CA TYR A 161 -2.47 9.86 -10.10
C TYR A 161 -1.71 8.68 -10.68
N VAL A 162 -2.40 7.55 -10.77
CA VAL A 162 -1.98 6.37 -11.49
C VAL A 162 -2.89 6.19 -12.68
N ILE A 163 -2.32 6.09 -13.87
CA ILE A 163 -3.04 5.94 -15.13
C ILE A 163 -2.96 4.48 -15.56
N ASP A 164 -4.04 3.94 -16.13
CA ASP A 164 -3.99 2.59 -16.72
C ASP A 164 -2.99 2.55 -17.88
N ASP A 165 -2.36 1.40 -18.10
CA ASP A 165 -1.29 1.23 -19.10
C ASP A 165 -1.78 1.46 -20.54
N ASP A 166 -3.07 1.24 -20.79
CA ASP A 166 -3.73 1.51 -22.08
C ASP A 166 -4.15 3.00 -22.24
N ARG A 167 -3.94 3.81 -21.20
CA ARG A 167 -4.35 5.22 -21.12
C ARG A 167 -5.83 5.47 -21.39
N GLY A 168 -6.66 4.44 -21.20
CA GLY A 168 -8.10 4.52 -21.40
C GLY A 168 -8.81 5.29 -20.29
N ARG A 169 -8.26 5.27 -19.08
CA ARG A 169 -8.86 5.86 -17.88
C ARG A 169 -7.83 6.08 -16.77
N ILE A 170 -8.26 6.71 -15.68
CA ILE A 170 -7.46 6.85 -14.46
C ILE A 170 -7.59 5.55 -13.66
N HIS A 171 -6.46 4.93 -13.35
CA HIS A 171 -6.42 3.74 -12.51
C HIS A 171 -6.75 4.11 -11.07
N SER A 172 -6.02 5.08 -10.52
CA SER A 172 -6.26 5.59 -9.17
C SER A 172 -5.86 7.05 -9.06
N SER A 173 -6.45 7.75 -8.10
CA SER A 173 -6.09 9.14 -7.80
C SER A 173 -6.37 9.47 -6.35
N ILE A 174 -5.59 10.36 -5.78
CA ILE A 174 -5.89 11.01 -4.51
C ILE A 174 -5.50 12.48 -4.57
N ILE A 175 -6.35 13.32 -4.00
CA ILE A 175 -6.12 14.74 -3.71
C ILE A 175 -6.27 14.87 -2.20
N ALA A 176 -5.20 15.22 -1.50
CA ALA A 176 -5.19 15.33 -0.04
C ALA A 176 -4.74 16.73 0.36
N VAL A 177 -5.52 17.41 1.20
CA VAL A 177 -5.20 18.76 1.69
C VAL A 177 -4.65 18.65 3.11
N LYS A 178 -3.51 19.28 3.34
CA LYS A 178 -2.89 19.35 4.65
C LYS A 178 -3.21 20.68 5.33
N GLN A 179 -3.61 20.64 6.59
CA GLN A 179 -3.79 21.81 7.45
C GLN A 179 -3.36 21.46 8.88
N ASP A 180 -2.69 22.39 9.54
CA ASP A 180 -2.25 22.26 10.93
C ASP A 180 -1.49 20.94 11.22
N GLY A 181 -0.63 20.51 10.31
CA GLY A 181 0.17 19.28 10.43
C GLY A 181 -0.50 17.99 9.92
N ASP A 182 -1.80 18.01 9.61
CA ASP A 182 -2.57 16.82 9.28
C ASP A 182 -3.28 16.91 7.93
N ILE A 183 -3.51 15.75 7.29
CA ILE A 183 -4.50 15.69 6.19
C ILE A 183 -5.89 15.89 6.77
N THR A 184 -6.53 17.00 6.43
CA THR A 184 -7.89 17.35 6.89
C THR A 184 -8.97 17.11 5.85
N ARG A 185 -8.59 16.98 4.57
CA ARG A 185 -9.51 16.63 3.49
C ARG A 185 -8.88 15.67 2.50
N ALA A 186 -9.65 14.70 2.03
CA ALA A 186 -9.25 13.84 0.92
C ALA A 186 -10.38 13.63 -0.09
N ALA A 187 -10.01 13.61 -1.37
CA ALA A 187 -10.91 13.41 -2.50
C ALA A 187 -10.23 12.60 -3.61
N THR A 188 -11.00 12.16 -4.61
CA THR A 188 -10.46 11.58 -5.85
C THR A 188 -10.71 12.53 -7.03
N HIS A 189 -10.29 12.11 -8.23
CA HIS A 189 -10.50 12.86 -9.47
C HIS A 189 -11.95 13.25 -9.73
N ARG A 190 -12.92 12.51 -9.17
CA ARG A 190 -14.34 12.85 -9.23
C ARG A 190 -14.62 14.29 -8.77
N ALA A 191 -13.84 14.79 -7.81
CA ALA A 191 -13.99 16.14 -7.28
C ALA A 191 -13.59 17.27 -8.24
N ILE A 192 -12.97 16.95 -9.38
CA ILE A 192 -12.56 17.91 -10.42
C ILE A 192 -12.99 17.46 -11.82
N ALA A 193 -13.79 16.39 -11.93
CA ALA A 193 -14.07 15.71 -13.19
C ALA A 193 -14.83 16.57 -14.22
N ASP A 194 -15.56 17.58 -13.74
CA ASP A 194 -16.24 18.57 -14.57
C ASP A 194 -15.30 19.64 -15.14
N LEU A 195 -14.15 19.89 -14.50
CA LEU A 195 -13.09 20.76 -15.03
C LEU A 195 -12.10 20.00 -15.90
N VAL A 196 -11.81 18.75 -15.53
CA VAL A 196 -10.83 17.90 -16.21
C VAL A 196 -11.47 16.53 -16.47
N PRO A 197 -12.00 16.27 -17.68
CA PRO A 197 -12.63 14.99 -17.99
C PRO A 197 -11.64 13.81 -17.94
N GLU A 198 -12.01 12.75 -17.20
CA GLU A 198 -11.15 11.58 -16.91
C GLU A 198 -10.51 10.98 -18.17
N VAL A 199 -11.33 10.61 -19.16
CA VAL A 199 -10.85 9.92 -20.38
C VAL A 199 -9.93 10.82 -21.20
N GLY A 200 -10.25 12.12 -21.26
CA GLY A 200 -9.41 13.10 -21.97
C GLY A 200 -8.04 13.20 -21.32
N PHE A 201 -8.02 13.36 -19.99
CA PHE A 201 -6.79 13.46 -19.23
C PHE A 201 -5.97 12.16 -19.25
N ALA A 202 -6.58 10.99 -19.08
CA ALA A 202 -5.85 9.72 -19.09
C ALA A 202 -5.05 9.51 -20.39
N ARG A 203 -5.62 9.88 -21.54
CA ARG A 203 -4.98 9.76 -22.86
C ARG A 203 -3.77 10.68 -23.03
N ASP A 204 -3.82 11.87 -22.44
CA ASP A 204 -2.82 12.93 -22.65
C ASP A 204 -2.07 13.34 -21.38
N TRP A 205 -2.09 12.51 -20.33
CA TRP A 205 -1.70 12.87 -18.96
C TRP A 205 -0.34 13.58 -18.86
N GLY A 206 0.66 13.11 -19.62
CA GLY A 206 2.01 13.68 -19.62
C GLY A 206 2.08 15.14 -20.08
N LYS A 207 1.07 15.62 -20.83
CA LYS A 207 0.89 17.04 -21.21
C LYS A 207 -0.24 17.69 -20.42
N GLY A 208 -1.24 16.91 -20.02
CA GLY A 208 -2.48 17.38 -19.39
C GLY A 208 -2.40 17.65 -17.89
N TYR A 209 -1.34 17.19 -17.19
CA TYR A 209 -1.26 17.24 -15.72
C TYR A 209 -1.40 18.65 -15.13
N LYS A 210 -0.92 19.69 -15.82
CA LYS A 210 -1.08 21.09 -15.38
C LYS A 210 -2.53 21.53 -15.23
N ARG A 211 -3.44 20.96 -16.02
CA ARG A 211 -4.89 21.22 -15.88
C ARG A 211 -5.43 20.62 -14.58
N VAL A 212 -4.94 19.44 -14.19
CA VAL A 212 -5.27 18.84 -12.89
C VAL A 212 -4.77 19.73 -11.77
N LEU A 213 -3.52 20.20 -11.82
CA LEU A 213 -2.97 21.08 -10.78
C LEU A 213 -3.77 22.37 -10.64
N ALA A 214 -4.12 23.02 -11.76
CA ALA A 214 -4.96 24.21 -11.75
C ALA A 214 -6.35 23.95 -11.15
N ALA A 215 -7.01 22.85 -11.52
CA ALA A 215 -8.32 22.48 -10.98
C ALA A 215 -8.26 22.13 -9.48
N VAL A 216 -7.16 21.51 -9.02
CA VAL A 216 -6.94 21.24 -7.59
C VAL A 216 -6.71 22.54 -6.83
N GLU A 217 -5.90 23.46 -7.35
CA GLU A 217 -5.68 24.77 -6.74
C GLU A 217 -6.98 25.57 -6.63
N GLU A 218 -7.84 25.52 -7.65
CA GLU A 218 -9.15 26.19 -7.66
C GLU A 218 -10.09 25.67 -6.57
N ARG A 219 -10.13 24.35 -6.31
CA ARG A 219 -11.13 23.73 -5.42
C ARG A 219 -10.65 23.41 -4.02
N PHE A 220 -9.35 23.22 -3.86
CA PHE A 220 -8.78 22.64 -2.64
C PHE A 220 -7.73 23.57 -2.04
N ALA A 221 -6.52 23.47 -2.58
CA ALA A 221 -5.34 24.19 -2.13
C ALA A 221 -4.26 24.07 -3.21
N LYS A 222 -3.29 24.98 -3.20
CA LYS A 222 -2.15 24.91 -4.12
C LYS A 222 -1.40 23.58 -3.95
N PRO A 223 -1.22 22.78 -5.01
CA PRO A 223 -0.40 21.58 -4.93
C PRO A 223 1.05 21.93 -4.56
N SER A 224 1.62 21.23 -3.57
CA SER A 224 3.05 21.32 -3.23
C SER A 224 3.86 20.14 -3.74
N VAL A 225 3.19 18.99 -3.91
CA VAL A 225 3.73 17.81 -4.59
C VAL A 225 2.61 17.15 -5.37
N ALA A 226 2.91 16.85 -6.64
CA ALA A 226 2.03 16.12 -7.52
C ALA A 226 2.78 15.02 -8.25
N VAL A 227 2.24 13.81 -8.24
CA VAL A 227 2.87 12.63 -8.85
C VAL A 227 1.93 12.01 -9.88
N PHE A 228 2.41 11.82 -11.10
CA PHE A 228 1.66 11.19 -12.19
C PHE A 228 2.50 10.11 -12.86
N LEU A 229 1.94 8.91 -13.00
CA LEU A 229 2.61 7.78 -13.65
C LEU A 229 1.63 6.70 -14.08
N GLU A 230 2.09 5.81 -14.95
CA GLU A 230 1.34 4.62 -15.36
C GLU A 230 1.47 3.49 -14.34
N ARG A 231 0.47 2.62 -14.29
CA ARG A 231 0.39 1.48 -13.36
C ARG A 231 1.61 0.55 -13.44
N ALA A 232 2.06 0.22 -14.65
CA ALA A 232 3.26 -0.60 -14.84
C ALA A 232 4.51 0.07 -14.27
N THR A 233 4.59 1.41 -14.32
CA THR A 233 5.70 2.18 -13.75
C THR A 233 5.71 2.10 -12.22
N VAL A 234 4.53 2.16 -11.57
CA VAL A 234 4.42 1.93 -10.12
C VAL A 234 5.00 0.56 -9.76
N LEU A 235 4.57 -0.49 -10.45
CA LEU A 235 5.03 -1.85 -10.18
C LEU A 235 6.54 -1.98 -10.34
N ARG A 236 7.13 -1.42 -11.41
CA ARG A 236 8.58 -1.40 -11.60
C ARG A 236 9.29 -0.68 -10.46
N ILE A 237 8.80 0.46 -10.00
CA ILE A 237 9.42 1.21 -8.89
C ILE A 237 9.35 0.42 -7.58
N VAL A 238 8.21 -0.21 -7.28
CA VAL A 238 7.98 -0.92 -6.02
C VAL A 238 8.76 -2.24 -5.95
N THR A 239 8.88 -2.96 -7.07
CA THR A 239 9.56 -4.27 -7.10
C THR A 239 10.98 -4.23 -7.67
N GLY A 240 11.37 -3.11 -8.25
CA GLY A 240 12.66 -2.91 -8.89
C GLY A 240 13.78 -2.57 -7.90
N PRO A 241 15.01 -2.41 -8.42
CA PRO A 241 16.14 -1.98 -7.60
C PRO A 241 15.93 -0.56 -7.05
N GLY A 242 16.66 -0.21 -5.98
CA GLY A 242 16.51 1.08 -5.30
C GLY A 242 16.75 2.32 -6.18
N ASP A 243 17.40 2.18 -7.33
CA ASP A 243 17.62 3.25 -8.30
C ASP A 243 16.55 3.32 -9.41
N GLN A 244 15.47 2.53 -9.33
CA GLN A 244 14.44 2.47 -10.37
C GLN A 244 13.66 3.78 -10.49
N LEU A 245 13.28 4.43 -9.39
CA LEU A 245 12.55 5.71 -9.43
C LEU A 245 13.34 6.80 -10.19
N PRO A 246 14.62 7.06 -9.89
CA PRO A 246 15.46 7.95 -10.71
C PRO A 246 15.47 7.60 -12.21
N ARG A 247 15.52 6.31 -12.57
CA ARG A 247 15.50 5.87 -13.98
C ARG A 247 14.18 6.21 -14.67
N GLU A 248 13.05 5.99 -14.00
CA GLU A 248 11.73 6.28 -14.55
C GLU A 248 11.47 7.79 -14.68
N LEU A 249 11.99 8.60 -13.75
CA LEU A 249 11.98 10.07 -13.84
C LEU A 249 12.76 10.57 -15.05
N ASN A 250 13.99 10.08 -15.23
CA ASN A 250 14.82 10.45 -16.38
C ASN A 250 14.19 10.04 -17.72
N SER A 251 13.42 8.95 -17.72
CA SER A 251 12.70 8.44 -18.89
C SER A 251 11.36 9.15 -19.15
N ARG A 252 10.97 10.10 -18.29
CA ARG A 252 9.68 10.82 -18.34
C ARG A 252 8.45 9.90 -18.23
N ASN A 253 8.62 8.74 -17.60
CA ASN A 253 7.51 7.83 -17.27
C ASN A 253 6.82 8.22 -15.96
N VAL A 254 7.41 9.15 -15.21
CA VAL A 254 6.88 9.77 -14.00
C VAL A 254 7.00 11.28 -14.15
N VAL A 255 5.95 12.01 -13.78
CA VAL A 255 6.00 13.45 -13.57
C VAL A 255 5.89 13.71 -12.07
N ILE A 256 6.85 14.44 -11.51
CA ILE A 256 6.81 15.01 -10.16
C ILE A 256 6.90 16.53 -10.34
N ASP A 257 5.90 17.26 -9.83
CA ASP A 257 5.82 18.73 -9.83
C ASP A 257 5.51 19.23 -8.42
#